data_AF-A0A094PSY3-F1
#
_entry.id   AF-A0A094PSY3-F1
#
_cell.length_a   1.000
_cell.length_b   1.000
_cell.length_c   1.000
_cell.angle_alpha   90.00
_cell.angle_beta   90.00
_cell.angle_gamma   90.00
#
_symmetry.space_group_name_H-M   'P 1'
#
loop_
_entity.id
_entity.type
_entity.pdbx_description
1 polymer ?
#
loop_
_entity_poly.entity_id
_entity_poly.type
_entity_poly.pdbx_seq_one_letter_code
_entity_poly.pdbx_strand_id
1 'polypeptide(L)'
;MLFIIIHQSYELWFKQLIHEFNAAGKALESGDTHRSLAILGRIRTILKVCVTQVDILETMTPLQFNAFRGYLSSSSGFQSAQFRKVEALLGRRDSKMAAHLPLDVQAEINEIASRNSIWDSTLAYLAKRGHKIPVEILNRDKSNHYQSDPGVIEALLEVHRSDPESAMVCERLMDIDEGLQEWRYRHVKMVERTIGQKTGTGGSDGVKYLASTLFNPVFKDLWDIRSQF
;
A
#
# COMPACT_ATOMS: atom_id res chain seq x y z
N MET A 1 -12.71 9.57 23.08
CA MET A 1 -13.06 8.19 22.67
C MET A 1 -12.98 7.99 21.17
N LEU A 2 -13.74 8.74 20.34
CA LEU A 2 -13.77 8.60 18.87
C LEU A 2 -12.38 8.48 18.21
N PHE A 3 -11.47 9.42 18.53
CA PHE A 3 -10.10 9.43 18.00
C PHE A 3 -9.32 8.15 18.31
N ILE A 4 -9.55 7.51 19.46
CA ILE A 4 -8.86 6.27 19.84
C ILE A 4 -9.44 5.10 19.06
N ILE A 5 -10.77 4.95 19.07
CA ILE A 5 -11.46 3.82 18.44
C ILE A 5 -11.17 3.77 16.93
N ILE A 6 -11.18 4.91 16.24
CA ILE A 6 -10.91 4.91 14.79
C ILE A 6 -9.50 4.41 14.46
N HIS A 7 -8.49 4.80 15.23
CA HIS A 7 -7.10 4.35 15.02
C HIS A 7 -6.92 2.89 15.41
N GLN A 8 -7.57 2.41 16.47
CA GLN A 8 -7.57 0.99 16.83
C GLN A 8 -8.22 0.13 15.74
N SER A 9 -9.33 0.59 15.15
CA SER A 9 -9.96 -0.06 14.01
C SER A 9 -9.03 -0.12 12.79
N TYR A 10 -8.31 0.97 12.48
CA TYR A 10 -7.26 0.95 11.44
C TYR A 10 -6.20 -0.12 11.72
N GLU A 11 -5.68 -0.20 12.95
CA GLU A 11 -4.66 -1.19 13.31
C GLU A 11 -5.16 -2.63 13.20
N LEU A 12 -6.45 -2.89 13.48
CA LEU A 12 -7.06 -4.20 13.23
C LEU A 12 -7.14 -4.52 11.73
N TRP A 13 -7.54 -3.55 10.89
CA TRP A 13 -7.56 -3.73 9.45
C TRP A 13 -6.16 -3.86 8.85
N PHE A 14 -5.16 -3.14 9.35
CA PHE A 14 -3.77 -3.30 8.92
C PHE A 14 -3.23 -4.69 9.29
N LYS A 15 -3.58 -5.21 10.46
CA LYS A 15 -3.25 -6.59 10.83
C LYS A 15 -3.84 -7.60 9.86
N GLN A 16 -5.11 -7.42 9.49
CA GLN A 16 -5.77 -8.29 8.50
C GLN A 16 -5.13 -8.14 7.12
N LEU A 17 -4.83 -6.91 6.68
CA LEU A 17 -4.16 -6.65 5.40
C LEU A 17 -2.79 -7.34 5.33
N ILE A 18 -1.99 -7.28 6.39
CA ILE A 18 -0.71 -8.00 6.46
C ILE A 18 -0.92 -9.50 6.28
N HIS A 19 -1.91 -10.08 6.97
CA HIS A 19 -2.24 -11.49 6.83
C HIS A 19 -2.62 -11.85 5.38
N GLU A 20 -3.52 -11.07 4.77
CA GLU A 20 -4.00 -11.30 3.41
C GLU A 20 -2.92 -11.09 2.35
N PHE A 21 -2.11 -10.05 2.45
CA PHE A 21 -1.00 -9.82 1.51
C PHE A 21 0.02 -10.96 1.55
N ASN A 22 0.36 -11.48 2.73
CA ASN A 22 1.21 -12.65 2.84
C ASN A 22 0.59 -13.89 2.16
N ALA A 23 -0.72 -14.09 2.30
CA ALA A 23 -1.42 -15.19 1.64
C ALA A 23 -1.52 -14.98 0.12
N ALA A 24 -1.73 -13.74 -0.34
CA ALA A 24 -1.77 -13.37 -1.74
C ALA A 24 -0.42 -13.62 -2.42
N GLY A 25 0.68 -13.19 -1.81
CA GLY A 25 2.03 -13.43 -2.35
C GLY A 25 2.29 -14.92 -2.59
N LYS A 26 1.95 -15.78 -1.61
CA LYS A 26 2.06 -17.24 -1.76
C LYS A 26 1.17 -17.80 -2.87
N ALA A 27 -0.06 -17.33 -2.98
CA ALA A 27 -0.99 -17.78 -4.02
C ALA A 27 -0.51 -17.37 -5.42
N LEU A 28 -0.05 -16.13 -5.58
CA LEU A 28 0.51 -15.61 -6.82
C LEU A 28 1.75 -16.42 -7.24
N GLU A 29 2.73 -16.59 -6.35
CA GLU A 29 3.95 -17.36 -6.63
C GLU A 29 3.67 -18.85 -6.92
N SER A 30 2.56 -19.38 -6.39
CA SER A 30 2.09 -20.72 -6.71
C SER A 30 1.42 -20.82 -8.10
N GLY A 31 1.05 -19.72 -8.74
CA GLY A 31 0.33 -19.70 -10.02
C GLY A 31 -1.17 -19.93 -9.87
N ASP A 32 -1.71 -19.91 -8.64
CA ASP A 32 -3.13 -20.17 -8.36
C ASP A 32 -3.95 -18.89 -8.57
N THR A 33 -4.44 -18.71 -9.79
CA THR A 33 -5.25 -17.55 -10.20
C THR A 33 -6.50 -17.40 -9.35
N HIS A 34 -7.25 -18.48 -9.14
CA HIS A 34 -8.53 -18.44 -8.44
C HIS A 34 -8.36 -18.00 -6.98
N ARG A 35 -7.39 -18.61 -6.27
CA ARG A 35 -7.09 -18.23 -4.89
C ARG A 35 -6.54 -16.80 -4.80
N SER A 36 -5.69 -16.40 -5.74
CA SER A 36 -5.15 -15.05 -5.80
C SER A 36 -6.26 -14.01 -5.93
N LEU A 37 -7.18 -14.19 -6.89
CA LEU A 37 -8.32 -13.30 -7.10
C LEU A 37 -9.23 -13.20 -5.86
N ALA A 38 -9.50 -14.33 -5.19
CA ALA A 38 -10.33 -14.34 -3.97
C ALA A 38 -9.69 -13.53 -2.84
N ILE A 39 -8.38 -13.68 -2.60
CA ILE A 39 -7.65 -12.98 -1.54
C ILE A 39 -7.51 -11.49 -1.88
N LEU A 40 -7.06 -11.16 -3.10
CA LEU A 40 -6.94 -9.78 -3.56
C LEU A 40 -8.30 -9.06 -3.54
N GLY A 41 -9.38 -9.78 -3.84
CA GLY A 41 -10.75 -9.25 -3.68
C GLY A 41 -11.09 -8.89 -2.24
N ARG A 42 -10.68 -9.69 -1.26
CA ARG A 42 -10.86 -9.38 0.16
C ARG A 42 -10.03 -8.17 0.58
N ILE A 43 -8.77 -8.07 0.13
CA ILE A 43 -7.88 -6.93 0.36
C ILE A 43 -8.54 -5.64 -0.13
N ARG A 44 -9.05 -5.64 -1.37
CA ARG A 44 -9.80 -4.50 -1.92
C ARG A 44 -10.99 -4.10 -1.04
N THR A 45 -11.77 -5.07 -0.57
CA THR A 45 -12.93 -4.80 0.31
C THR A 45 -12.50 -4.19 1.65
N ILE A 46 -11.40 -4.66 2.24
CA ILE A 46 -10.86 -4.07 3.47
C ILE A 46 -10.40 -2.63 3.22
N LEU A 47 -9.73 -2.36 2.09
CA LEU A 47 -9.32 -1.00 1.73
C LEU A 47 -10.52 -0.06 1.56
N LYS A 48 -11.64 -0.53 1.00
CA LYS A 48 -12.89 0.26 0.96
C LYS A 48 -13.36 0.65 2.37
N VAL A 49 -13.29 -0.26 3.34
CA VAL A 49 -13.61 0.07 4.75
C VAL A 49 -12.65 1.12 5.31
N CYS A 50 -11.34 0.98 5.03
CA CYS A 50 -10.34 1.98 5.42
C CYS A 50 -10.62 3.36 4.83
N VAL A 51 -11.08 3.43 3.57
CA VAL A 51 -11.51 4.69 2.93
C VAL A 51 -12.75 5.26 3.62
N THR A 52 -13.83 4.48 3.71
CA THR A 52 -15.12 4.95 4.23
C THR A 52 -15.05 5.36 5.70
N GLN A 53 -14.23 4.71 6.53
CA GLN A 53 -14.13 5.10 7.95
C GLN A 53 -13.54 6.50 8.15
N VAL A 54 -12.90 7.10 7.14
CA VAL A 54 -12.49 8.51 7.20
C VAL A 54 -13.71 9.42 7.41
N ASP A 55 -14.87 9.08 6.85
CA ASP A 55 -16.13 9.83 7.01
C ASP A 55 -16.50 10.01 8.50
N ILE A 56 -16.23 8.99 9.33
CA ILE A 56 -16.48 9.01 10.76
C ILE A 56 -15.57 10.03 11.46
N LEU A 57 -14.29 10.10 11.07
CA LEU A 57 -13.36 11.05 11.68
C LEU A 57 -13.63 12.49 11.23
N GLU A 58 -14.16 12.67 10.02
CA GLU A 58 -14.56 13.96 9.48
C GLU A 58 -15.74 14.62 10.22
N THR A 59 -16.47 13.89 11.07
CA THR A 59 -17.49 14.46 11.96
C THR A 59 -16.87 15.21 13.14
N MET A 60 -15.55 15.08 13.38
CA MET A 60 -14.83 15.81 14.42
C MET A 60 -14.45 17.21 13.93
N THR A 61 -14.88 18.25 14.66
CA THR A 61 -14.54 19.63 14.31
C THR A 61 -13.12 20.01 14.77
N PRO A 62 -12.49 21.04 14.18
CA PRO A 62 -11.20 21.55 14.64
C PRO A 62 -11.19 21.94 16.12
N LEU A 63 -12.30 22.49 16.65
CA LEU A 63 -12.42 22.86 18.07
C LEU A 63 -12.38 21.61 18.97
N GLN A 64 -13.13 20.56 18.62
CA GLN A 64 -13.13 19.30 19.34
C GLN A 64 -11.75 18.64 19.32
N PHE A 65 -11.06 18.66 18.18
CA PHE A 65 -9.70 18.12 18.08
C PHE A 65 -8.70 18.91 18.94
N ASN A 66 -8.73 20.24 18.87
CA ASN A 66 -7.81 21.08 19.64
C ASN A 66 -8.01 20.94 21.16
N ALA A 67 -9.21 20.62 21.63
CA ALA A 67 -9.50 20.42 23.05
C ALA A 67 -8.67 19.29 23.69
N PHE A 68 -8.23 18.29 22.91
CA PHE A 68 -7.39 17.20 23.41
C PHE A 68 -6.04 17.06 22.72
N ARG A 69 -5.77 17.79 21.63
CA ARG A 69 -4.53 17.70 20.85
C ARG A 69 -3.27 17.81 21.73
N GLY A 70 -3.29 18.66 22.75
CA GLY A 70 -2.16 18.85 23.67
C GLY A 70 -1.78 17.59 24.45
N TYR A 71 -2.72 16.66 24.67
CA TYR A 71 -2.45 15.40 25.37
C TYR A 71 -1.84 14.31 24.48
N LEU A 72 -1.82 14.50 23.14
CA LEU A 72 -1.26 13.51 22.21
C LEU A 72 0.28 13.49 22.20
N SER A 73 0.93 14.52 22.76
CA SER A 73 2.39 14.67 22.78
C SER A 73 3.00 14.44 21.38
N SER A 74 4.05 13.63 21.27
CA SER A 74 4.74 13.28 20.02
C SER A 74 4.07 12.16 19.21
N SER A 75 2.89 11.67 19.63
CA SER A 75 2.23 10.54 18.98
C SER A 75 1.83 10.89 17.54
N SER A 76 2.18 10.01 16.60
CA SER A 76 1.88 10.24 15.19
C SER A 76 1.64 8.96 14.40
N GLY A 77 0.82 9.05 13.35
CA GLY A 77 0.57 7.94 12.43
C GLY A 77 1.84 7.40 11.74
N PHE A 78 2.92 8.17 11.72
CA PHE A 78 4.25 7.70 11.31
C PHE A 78 4.71 6.49 12.11
N GLN A 79 4.34 6.41 13.39
CA GLN A 79 4.75 5.35 14.31
C GLN A 79 3.93 4.06 14.15
N SER A 80 2.99 3.99 13.19
CA SER A 80 2.25 2.75 12.91
C SER A 80 3.16 1.70 12.27
N ALA A 81 3.66 0.78 13.09
CA ALA A 81 4.48 -0.36 12.66
C ALA A 81 3.76 -1.23 11.62
N GLN A 82 2.46 -1.48 11.81
CA GLN A 82 1.69 -2.31 10.88
C GLN A 82 1.51 -1.61 9.53
N PHE A 83 1.26 -0.30 9.52
CA PHE A 83 1.18 0.42 8.25
C PHE A 83 2.53 0.45 7.51
N ARG A 84 3.66 0.57 8.21
CA ARG A 84 5.00 0.41 7.59
C ARG A 84 5.18 -0.98 6.97
N LYS A 85 4.73 -2.04 7.64
CA LYS A 85 4.76 -3.42 7.10
C LYS A 85 3.89 -3.57 5.86
N VAL A 86 2.70 -2.93 5.83
CA VAL A 86 1.84 -2.89 4.64
C VAL A 86 2.56 -2.20 3.48
N GLU A 87 3.20 -1.05 3.70
CA GLU A 87 3.96 -0.37 2.64
C GLU A 87 5.15 -1.20 2.14
N ALA A 88 5.85 -1.90 3.04
CA ALA A 88 6.93 -2.82 2.65
C ALA A 88 6.40 -4.01 1.82
N LEU A 89 5.28 -4.62 2.22
CA LEU A 89 4.61 -5.68 1.44
C LEU A 89 4.20 -5.21 0.04
N LEU A 90 3.78 -3.96 -0.09
CA LEU A 90 3.38 -3.37 -1.37
C LEU A 90 4.56 -3.04 -2.28
N GLY A 91 5.80 -2.93 -1.78
CA GLY A 91 6.98 -2.67 -2.61
C GLY A 91 7.78 -1.43 -2.24
N ARG A 92 7.39 -0.69 -1.20
CA ARG A 92 8.18 0.44 -0.71
C ARG A 92 9.51 -0.07 -0.13
N ARG A 93 10.63 0.53 -0.57
CA ARG A 93 12.00 0.19 -0.15
C ARG A 93 12.74 1.46 0.28
N ASP A 94 12.42 1.92 1.48
CA ASP A 94 12.95 3.16 2.05
C ASP A 94 13.30 2.90 3.52
N SER A 95 14.60 2.76 3.81
CA SER A 95 15.10 2.45 5.16
C SER A 95 14.79 3.56 6.16
N LYS A 96 14.60 4.81 5.69
CA LYS A 96 14.23 5.93 6.55
C LYS A 96 12.80 5.83 7.05
N MET A 97 11.93 5.06 6.37
CA MET A 97 10.52 4.97 6.75
C MET A 97 10.33 4.34 8.14
N ALA A 98 11.25 3.49 8.59
CA ALA A 98 11.15 2.78 9.87
C ALA A 98 12.12 3.31 10.92
N ALA A 99 12.94 4.32 10.61
CA ALA A 99 14.05 4.76 11.46
C ALA A 99 13.61 5.23 12.87
N HIS A 100 12.37 5.70 13.02
CA HIS A 100 11.78 6.13 14.29
C HIS A 100 11.08 5.01 15.08
N LEU A 101 11.08 3.77 14.58
CA LEU A 101 10.49 2.61 15.26
C LEU A 101 11.52 1.87 16.12
N PRO A 102 11.09 1.02 17.07
CA PRO A 102 11.99 0.11 17.79
C PRO A 102 12.83 -0.78 16.85
N LEU A 103 14.05 -1.15 17.27
CA LEU A 103 15.02 -1.88 16.43
C LEU A 103 14.54 -3.26 15.99
N ASP A 104 13.81 -3.96 16.86
CA ASP A 104 13.16 -5.24 16.56
C ASP A 104 12.11 -5.08 15.44
N VAL A 105 11.29 -4.04 15.54
CA VAL A 105 10.29 -3.72 14.49
C VAL A 105 10.96 -3.30 13.18
N GLN A 106 12.07 -2.56 13.24
CA GLN A 106 12.86 -2.22 12.07
C GLN A 106 13.42 -3.46 11.38
N ALA A 107 13.93 -4.43 12.14
CA ALA A 107 14.43 -5.69 11.61
C ALA A 107 13.33 -6.47 10.89
N GLU A 108 12.13 -6.58 11.48
CA GLU A 108 10.98 -7.22 10.83
C GLU A 108 10.57 -6.52 9.52
N ILE A 109 10.58 -5.19 9.48
CA ILE A 109 10.27 -4.43 8.25
C ILE A 109 11.33 -4.66 7.19
N ASN A 110 12.62 -4.71 7.58
CA ASN A 110 13.72 -4.97 6.67
C ASN A 110 13.65 -6.39 6.10
N GLU A 111 13.28 -7.39 6.90
CA GLU A 111 13.04 -8.76 6.42
C GLU A 111 11.89 -8.80 5.39
N ILE A 112 10.80 -8.05 5.63
CA ILE A 112 9.71 -7.93 4.66
C ILE A 112 10.19 -7.22 3.38
N ALA A 113 11.05 -6.22 3.51
CA ALA A 113 11.59 -5.48 2.37
C ALA A 113 12.61 -6.29 1.55
N SER A 114 13.29 -7.28 2.14
CA SER A 114 14.27 -8.12 1.42
C SER A 114 13.64 -9.29 0.65
N ARG A 115 12.33 -9.51 0.78
CA ARG A 115 11.58 -10.53 0.02
C ARG A 115 10.72 -9.92 -1.07
N ASN A 116 10.09 -10.77 -1.87
CA ASN A 116 9.12 -10.36 -2.88
C ASN A 116 8.03 -9.47 -2.27
N SER A 117 7.82 -8.30 -2.88
CA SER A 117 6.58 -7.54 -2.71
C SER A 117 5.42 -8.21 -3.43
N ILE A 118 4.20 -7.71 -3.23
CA ILE A 118 3.04 -8.12 -4.03
C ILE A 118 3.29 -7.92 -5.53
N TRP A 119 3.99 -6.85 -5.91
CA TRP A 119 4.34 -6.64 -7.31
C TRP A 119 5.31 -7.72 -7.80
N ASP A 120 6.36 -8.03 -7.03
CA ASP A 120 7.30 -9.10 -7.39
C ASP A 120 6.62 -10.47 -7.48
N SER A 121 5.73 -10.80 -6.54
CA SER A 121 4.95 -12.04 -6.57
C SER A 121 4.01 -12.08 -7.79
N THR A 122 3.50 -10.92 -8.24
CA THR A 122 2.70 -10.82 -9.47
C THR A 122 3.54 -11.08 -10.71
N LEU A 123 4.75 -10.52 -10.78
CA LEU A 123 5.68 -10.82 -11.87
C LEU A 123 6.05 -12.31 -11.91
N ALA A 124 6.28 -12.93 -10.74
CA ALA A 124 6.48 -14.37 -10.64
C ALA A 124 5.25 -15.18 -11.09
N TYR A 125 4.04 -14.73 -10.73
CA TYR A 125 2.78 -15.32 -11.19
C TYR A 125 2.69 -15.30 -12.73
N LEU A 126 2.94 -14.15 -13.36
CA LEU A 126 2.86 -13.99 -14.81
C LEU A 126 3.91 -14.87 -15.52
N ALA A 127 5.15 -14.89 -15.01
CA ALA A 127 6.20 -15.78 -15.52
C ALA A 127 5.79 -17.26 -15.45
N LYS A 128 5.18 -17.67 -14.34
CA LYS A 128 4.70 -19.04 -14.13
C LYS A 128 3.51 -19.41 -15.04
N ARG A 129 2.72 -18.42 -15.45
CA ARG A 129 1.65 -18.54 -16.45
C ARG A 129 2.16 -18.54 -17.90
N GLY A 130 3.48 -18.43 -18.09
CA GLY A 130 4.13 -18.50 -19.42
C GLY A 130 4.39 -17.14 -20.07
N HIS A 131 4.12 -16.03 -19.38
CA HIS A 131 4.39 -14.69 -19.89
C HIS A 131 5.88 -14.35 -19.78
N LYS A 132 6.40 -13.60 -20.77
CA LYS A 132 7.84 -13.31 -20.91
C LYS A 132 8.30 -12.18 -19.99
N ILE A 133 8.29 -12.41 -18.69
CA ILE A 133 8.89 -11.47 -17.73
C ILE A 133 10.42 -11.60 -17.78
N PRO A 134 11.18 -10.49 -17.87
CA PRO A 134 12.63 -10.55 -17.92
C PRO A 134 13.24 -11.19 -16.66
N VAL A 135 14.23 -12.07 -16.86
CA VAL A 135 14.81 -12.92 -15.80
C VAL A 135 15.58 -12.08 -14.79
N GLU A 136 16.24 -11.04 -15.25
CA GLU A 136 16.94 -10.04 -14.45
C GLU A 136 16.01 -9.30 -13.49
N ILE A 137 14.75 -9.04 -13.89
CA ILE A 137 13.74 -8.43 -13.03
C ILE A 137 13.23 -9.44 -12.00
N LEU A 138 13.01 -10.70 -12.42
CA LEU A 138 12.60 -11.77 -11.51
C LEU A 138 13.66 -12.03 -10.42
N ASN A 139 14.94 -12.01 -10.80
CA ASN A 139 16.08 -12.35 -9.93
C ASN A 139 16.79 -11.15 -9.28
N ARG A 140 16.29 -9.92 -9.49
CA ARG A 140 16.85 -8.72 -8.87
C ARG A 140 16.88 -8.83 -7.34
N ASP A 141 17.79 -8.10 -6.71
CA ASP A 141 17.76 -7.89 -5.26
C ASP A 141 16.45 -7.15 -4.86
N LYS A 142 15.62 -7.85 -4.09
CA LYS A 142 14.29 -7.38 -3.69
C LYS A 142 14.35 -6.28 -2.63
N SER A 143 15.50 -6.10 -1.98
CA SER A 143 15.77 -4.99 -1.05
C SER A 143 15.79 -3.63 -1.76
N ASN A 144 16.05 -3.63 -3.08
CA ASN A 144 16.03 -2.42 -3.91
C ASN A 144 14.62 -2.13 -4.43
N HIS A 145 14.29 -0.85 -4.57
CA HIS A 145 12.99 -0.44 -5.11
C HIS A 145 12.85 -0.90 -6.56
N TYR A 146 11.67 -1.43 -6.92
CA TYR A 146 11.37 -1.79 -8.30
C TYR A 146 11.48 -0.56 -9.21
N GLN A 147 12.02 -0.75 -10.41
CA GLN A 147 12.06 0.24 -11.47
C GLN A 147 11.33 -0.34 -12.67
N SER A 148 10.50 0.48 -13.33
CA SER A 148 9.80 0.10 -14.55
C SER A 148 10.75 -0.41 -15.62
N ASP A 149 10.37 -1.50 -16.26
CA ASP A 149 11.18 -2.15 -17.29
C ASP A 149 10.37 -2.33 -18.60
N PRO A 150 10.93 -1.96 -19.77
CA PRO A 150 10.23 -2.11 -21.05
C PRO A 150 9.76 -3.53 -21.36
N GLY A 151 10.53 -4.56 -20.98
CA GLY A 151 10.15 -5.96 -21.17
C GLY A 151 8.97 -6.37 -20.29
N VAL A 152 8.86 -5.79 -19.08
CA VAL A 152 7.67 -5.97 -18.23
C VAL A 152 6.45 -5.28 -18.85
N ILE A 153 6.61 -4.07 -19.38
CA ILE A 153 5.54 -3.33 -20.06
C ILE A 153 5.01 -4.13 -21.26
N GLU A 154 5.89 -4.66 -22.11
CA GLU A 154 5.53 -5.49 -23.26
C GLU A 154 4.78 -6.77 -22.81
N ALA A 155 5.29 -7.46 -21.79
CA ALA A 155 4.65 -8.65 -21.26
C ALA A 155 3.25 -8.34 -20.69
N LEU A 156 3.06 -7.22 -20.00
CA LEU A 156 1.76 -6.80 -19.49
C LEU A 156 0.77 -6.49 -20.61
N LEU A 157 1.21 -5.84 -21.69
CA LEU A 157 0.35 -5.61 -22.87
C LEU A 157 -0.10 -6.93 -23.49
N GLU A 158 0.81 -7.90 -23.61
CA GLU A 158 0.49 -9.23 -24.13
C GLU A 158 -0.50 -9.96 -23.20
N VAL A 159 -0.29 -9.93 -21.89
CA VAL A 159 -1.21 -10.50 -20.89
C VAL A 159 -2.64 -10.00 -21.11
N HIS A 160 -2.82 -8.68 -21.29
CA HIS A 160 -4.15 -8.09 -21.48
C HIS A 160 -4.77 -8.43 -22.85
N ARG A 161 -3.96 -8.82 -23.84
CA ARG A 161 -4.44 -9.22 -25.18
C ARG A 161 -4.77 -10.70 -25.27
N SER A 162 -4.04 -11.57 -24.57
CA SER A 162 -4.10 -13.02 -24.81
C SER A 162 -4.42 -13.89 -23.58
N ASP A 163 -4.38 -13.37 -22.36
CA ASP A 163 -4.69 -14.13 -21.13
C ASP A 163 -5.66 -13.36 -20.20
N PRO A 164 -6.99 -13.44 -20.46
CA PRO A 164 -8.00 -12.74 -19.67
C PRO A 164 -7.96 -13.08 -18.17
N GLU A 165 -7.58 -14.31 -17.81
CA GLU A 165 -7.49 -14.72 -16.40
C GLU A 165 -6.37 -14.00 -15.66
N SER A 166 -5.17 -13.93 -16.27
CA SER A 166 -4.06 -13.17 -15.70
C SER A 166 -4.31 -11.67 -15.74
N ALA A 167 -4.97 -11.17 -16.80
CA ALA A 167 -5.41 -9.78 -16.86
C ALA A 167 -6.34 -9.41 -15.70
N MET A 168 -7.27 -10.30 -15.30
CA MET A 168 -8.12 -10.07 -14.12
C MET A 168 -7.32 -9.92 -12.82
N VAL A 169 -6.18 -10.61 -12.67
CA VAL A 169 -5.28 -10.43 -11.52
C VAL A 169 -4.65 -9.04 -11.57
N CYS A 170 -4.17 -8.61 -12.74
CA CYS A 170 -3.64 -7.26 -12.96
C CYS A 170 -4.69 -6.18 -12.64
N GLU A 171 -5.93 -6.32 -13.13
CA GLU A 171 -7.02 -5.38 -12.81
C GLU A 171 -7.33 -5.35 -11.32
N ARG A 172 -7.21 -6.49 -10.61
CA ARG A 172 -7.41 -6.50 -9.17
C ARG A 172 -6.32 -5.76 -8.41
N LEU A 173 -5.09 -5.74 -8.92
CA LEU A 173 -4.02 -4.92 -8.35
C LEU A 173 -4.25 -3.43 -8.63
N MET A 174 -4.75 -3.09 -9.82
CA MET A 174 -5.16 -1.71 -10.13
C MET A 174 -6.27 -1.23 -9.18
N ASP A 175 -7.30 -2.04 -8.94
CA ASP A 175 -8.34 -1.79 -7.94
C ASP A 175 -7.78 -1.49 -6.53
N ILE A 176 -6.73 -2.24 -6.13
CA ILE A 176 -6.07 -2.09 -4.82
C ILE A 176 -5.27 -0.78 -4.77
N ASP A 177 -4.56 -0.46 -5.85
CA ASP A 177 -3.75 0.75 -5.96
C ASP A 177 -4.62 2.01 -5.94
N GLU A 178 -5.71 2.03 -6.70
CA GLU A 178 -6.71 3.10 -6.68
C GLU A 178 -7.26 3.30 -5.26
N GLY A 179 -7.67 2.23 -4.58
CA GLY A 179 -8.17 2.31 -3.21
C GLY A 179 -7.13 2.84 -2.21
N LEU A 180 -5.85 2.51 -2.38
CA LEU A 180 -4.77 3.06 -1.56
C LEU A 180 -4.56 4.55 -1.81
N GLN A 181 -4.59 4.97 -3.08
CA GLN A 181 -4.46 6.38 -3.46
C GLN A 181 -5.65 7.20 -2.94
N GLU A 182 -6.88 6.68 -3.07
CA GLU A 182 -8.07 7.28 -2.50
C GLU A 182 -7.94 7.43 -0.98
N TRP A 183 -7.51 6.38 -0.28
CA TRP A 183 -7.30 6.44 1.16
C TRP A 183 -6.28 7.52 1.55
N ARG A 184 -5.14 7.61 0.85
CA ARG A 184 -4.13 8.66 1.10
C ARG A 184 -4.71 10.05 0.86
N TYR A 185 -5.47 10.24 -0.23
CA TYR A 185 -6.11 11.53 -0.52
C TYR A 185 -7.10 11.92 0.56
N ARG A 186 -8.00 11.01 0.93
CA ARG A 186 -8.99 11.22 1.99
C ARG A 186 -8.31 11.52 3.33
N HIS A 187 -7.22 10.82 3.65
CA HIS A 187 -6.41 11.09 4.84
C HIS A 187 -5.81 12.50 4.82
N VAL A 188 -5.20 12.92 3.71
CA VAL A 188 -4.65 14.28 3.54
C VAL A 188 -5.75 15.33 3.76
N LYS A 189 -6.90 15.17 3.11
CA LYS A 189 -8.01 16.11 3.22
C LYS A 189 -8.61 16.16 4.62
N MET A 190 -8.73 15.00 5.28
CA MET A 190 -9.17 14.92 6.67
C MET A 190 -8.19 15.66 7.60
N VAL A 191 -6.88 15.48 7.43
CA VAL A 191 -5.89 16.24 8.23
C VAL A 191 -5.99 17.74 7.94
N GLU A 192 -6.07 18.13 6.67
CA GLU A 192 -6.16 19.54 6.26
C GLU A 192 -7.39 20.24 6.84
N ARG A 193 -8.57 19.60 6.82
CA ARG A 193 -9.78 20.20 7.43
C ARG A 193 -9.74 20.25 8.96
N THR A 194 -9.00 19.36 9.62
CA THR A 194 -8.92 19.31 11.09
C THR A 194 -7.87 20.25 11.67
N ILE A 195 -6.69 20.37 11.03
CA ILE A 195 -5.57 21.16 11.57
C ILE A 195 -5.06 22.26 10.63
N GLY A 196 -5.59 22.38 9.41
CA GLY A 196 -5.07 23.30 8.40
C GLY A 196 -3.64 22.92 7.99
N GLN A 197 -2.79 23.93 7.81
CA GLN A 197 -1.37 23.78 7.44
C GLN A 197 -0.43 23.68 8.65
N LYS A 198 -0.97 23.38 9.85
CA LYS A 198 -0.15 23.21 11.06
C LYS A 198 0.76 21.98 10.94
N THR A 199 1.96 22.08 11.51
CA THR A 199 2.89 20.96 11.68
C THR A 199 2.22 19.78 12.38
N GLY A 200 2.56 18.56 11.98
CA GLY A 200 2.07 17.33 12.60
C GLY A 200 2.61 17.18 14.03
N THR A 201 1.88 16.45 14.88
CA THR A 201 2.32 16.12 16.25
C THR A 201 3.62 15.30 16.28
N GLY A 202 3.92 14.56 15.21
CA GLY A 202 5.18 13.83 15.02
C GLY A 202 6.33 14.66 14.43
N GLY A 203 6.19 15.97 14.30
CA GLY A 203 7.25 16.86 13.78
C GLY A 203 7.40 16.92 12.26
N SER A 204 6.53 16.26 11.49
CA SER A 204 6.50 16.42 10.02
C SER A 204 5.86 17.73 9.60
N ASP A 205 6.08 18.14 8.34
CA ASP A 205 5.42 19.28 7.69
C ASP A 205 3.88 19.12 7.52
N GLY A 206 3.26 18.16 8.22
CA GLY A 206 1.83 17.94 8.28
C GLY A 206 1.27 17.58 6.90
N VAL A 207 0.33 18.40 6.43
CA VAL A 207 -0.35 18.22 5.14
C VAL A 207 0.64 18.18 3.97
N LYS A 208 1.72 18.97 4.00
CA LYS A 208 2.72 18.99 2.90
C LYS A 208 3.41 17.65 2.72
N TYR A 209 3.82 17.01 3.82
CA TYR A 209 4.39 15.66 3.76
C TYR A 209 3.36 14.66 3.24
N LEU A 210 2.14 14.68 3.78
CA LEU A 210 1.13 13.70 3.36
C LEU A 210 0.79 13.86 1.87
N ALA A 211 0.71 15.09 1.38
CA ALA A 211 0.46 15.39 -0.03
C ALA A 211 1.58 14.89 -0.95
N SER A 212 2.85 14.87 -0.50
CA SER A 212 3.94 14.32 -1.31
C SER A 212 3.85 12.81 -1.53
N THR A 213 3.02 12.11 -0.75
CA THR A 213 2.74 10.67 -0.92
C THR A 213 1.63 10.37 -1.93
N LEU A 214 0.90 11.40 -2.39
CA LEU A 214 -0.14 11.27 -3.42
C LEU A 214 0.48 11.12 -4.80
N PHE A 215 -0.26 10.53 -5.74
CA PHE A 215 0.13 10.37 -7.14
C PHE A 215 1.42 9.56 -7.37
N ASN A 216 1.79 8.73 -6.39
CA ASN A 216 2.88 7.77 -6.49
C ASN A 216 2.27 6.36 -6.45
N PRO A 217 1.82 5.82 -7.61
CA PRO A 217 1.23 4.49 -7.67
C PRO A 217 2.26 3.43 -7.28
N VAL A 218 1.79 2.38 -6.61
CA VAL A 218 2.62 1.22 -6.25
C VAL A 218 2.91 0.38 -7.49
N PHE A 219 1.87 0.13 -8.31
CA PHE A 219 1.99 -0.71 -9.51
C PHE A 219 2.09 0.16 -10.77
N LYS A 220 3.15 0.98 -10.85
CA LYS A 220 3.33 1.99 -11.91
C LYS A 220 3.16 1.43 -13.33
N ASP A 221 3.73 0.26 -13.61
CA ASP A 221 3.69 -0.35 -14.94
C ASP A 221 2.27 -0.68 -15.41
N LEU A 222 1.36 -1.05 -14.49
CA LEU A 222 -0.06 -1.26 -14.82
C LEU A 222 -0.76 0.04 -15.23
N TRP A 223 -0.32 1.19 -14.72
CA TRP A 223 -0.81 2.49 -15.16
C TRP A 223 -0.19 2.90 -16.49
N ASP A 224 1.10 2.66 -16.69
CA ASP A 224 1.83 3.05 -17.91
C ASP A 224 1.31 2.34 -19.17
N ILE A 225 0.83 1.09 -19.07
CA ILE A 225 0.27 0.36 -20.22
C ILE A 225 -1.09 0.93 -20.70
N ARG A 226 -1.78 1.75 -19.89
CA ARG A 226 -3.14 2.23 -20.22
C ARG A 226 -3.19 3.13 -21.45
N SER A 227 -2.08 3.78 -21.80
CA SER A 227 -1.96 4.60 -22.99
C SER A 227 -1.43 3.86 -24.22
N GLN A 228 -1.26 2.53 -24.15
CA GLN A 228 -0.55 1.73 -25.15
C GLN A 228 -1.38 0.59 -25.77
N PHE A 229 -2.69 0.59 -25.54
CA PHE A 229 -3.63 -0.36 -26.16
C PHE A 229 -4.00 0.02 -27.58
#